data_AF-A0A5J4Q3U8-F1
#
_entry.id   AF-A0A5J4Q3U8-F1
#
_cell.length_a   1.000
_cell.length_b   1.000
_cell.length_c   1.000
_cell.angle_alpha   90.00
_cell.angle_beta   90.00
_cell.angle_gamma   90.00
#
_symmetry.space_group_name_H-M   'P 1'
#
loop_
_entity.id
_entity.type
_entity.pdbx_description
1 polymer ?
#
loop_
_entity_poly.entity_id
_entity_poly.type
_entity_poly.pdbx_seq_one_letter_code
_entity_poly.pdbx_strand_id
1 'polypeptide(L)' 'MNKIGNYDFVTDPFHVDFNGKLMLSVLGNHCLNCAGFHATERGFGIASINEENYTWVL' A
#
# COMPACT_ATOMS: atom_id res chain seq x y z
N MET A 1 8.17 1.29 19.39
CA MET A 1 7.78 0.85 18.03
C MET A 1 7.27 2.07 17.27
N ASN A 2 7.77 2.36 16.07
CA ASN A 2 7.35 3.54 15.32
C ASN A 2 5.99 3.26 14.68
N LYS A 3 4.98 4.10 15.01
CA LYS A 3 3.59 3.87 14.58
C LYS A 3 3.39 4.16 13.08
N ILE A 4 4.18 5.07 12.53
CA ILE A 4 4.08 5.53 11.13
C ILE A 4 5.14 4.79 10.30
N GLY A 5 4.73 4.19 9.18
CA GLY A 5 5.65 3.72 8.13
C GLY A 5 5.81 4.80 7.07
N ASN A 6 7.02 4.96 6.55
CA ASN A 6 7.33 5.89 5.47
C ASN A 6 7.90 5.08 4.31
N TYR A 7 7.41 5.35 3.10
CA TYR A 7 7.74 4.59 1.90
C TYR A 7 8.00 5.57 0.75
N ASP A 8 9.19 5.53 0.18
CA ASP A 8 9.59 6.42 -0.91
C ASP A 8 9.29 5.77 -2.26
N PHE A 9 8.75 6.57 -3.18
CA PHE A 9 8.43 6.15 -4.54
C PHE A 9 8.99 7.13 -5.56
N VAL A 10 9.33 6.61 -6.74
CA VAL A 10 9.67 7.40 -7.92
C VAL A 10 8.60 7.14 -8.97
N THR A 11 8.04 8.19 -9.53
CA THR A 11 7.01 8.09 -10.57
C THR A 11 7.63 7.91 -11.94
N ASP A 12 7.26 6.81 -12.60
CA ASP A 12 7.61 6.54 -13.99
C ASP A 12 6.68 7.32 -14.96
N PRO A 13 7.14 7.72 -16.16
CA PRO A 13 6.28 8.36 -17.18
C PRO A 13 5.00 7.59 -17.53
N PHE A 14 4.96 6.27 -17.39
CA PHE A 14 3.75 5.47 -17.62
C PHE A 14 2.74 5.51 -16.46
N HIS A 15 3.08 6.16 -15.35
CA HIS A 15 2.22 6.31 -14.18
C HIS A 15 1.51 7.66 -14.09
N VAL A 16 1.74 8.57 -15.04
CA VAL A 16 1.14 9.91 -15.05
C VAL A 16 0.06 10.06 -16.14
N ASP A 17 -0.86 10.99 -15.91
CA ASP A 17 -1.87 11.40 -16.88
C ASP A 17 -1.30 12.33 -17.96
N PHE A 18 -2.16 12.80 -18.88
CA PHE A 18 -1.75 13.68 -19.98
C PHE A 18 -1.24 15.06 -19.53
N ASN A 19 -1.42 15.44 -18.26
CA ASN A 19 -0.86 16.66 -17.67
C ASN A 19 0.43 16.39 -16.88
N GLY A 20 0.95 15.17 -16.92
CA GLY A 20 2.11 14.75 -16.14
C GLY A 20 1.84 14.65 -14.65
N LYS A 21 0.59 14.48 -14.23
CA LYS A 21 0.22 14.26 -12.82
C LYS A 21 0.07 12.78 -12.54
N LEU A 22 0.47 12.31 -11.36
CA LEU A 22 0.31 10.91 -10.98
C LEU A 22 -1.15 10.48 -11.13
N MET A 23 -1.38 9.40 -11.87
CA MET A 23 -2.73 8.86 -12.07
C MET A 23 -3.30 8.40 -10.72
N LEU A 24 -4.57 8.70 -10.48
CA LEU A 24 -5.24 8.33 -9.22
C LEU A 24 -5.24 6.81 -8.98
N SER A 25 -5.33 6.00 -10.05
CA SER A 25 -5.23 4.54 -9.97
C SER A 25 -3.87 4.09 -9.42
N VAL A 26 -2.78 4.72 -9.85
CA VAL A 26 -1.42 4.39 -9.40
C VAL A 26 -1.22 4.86 -7.97
N LEU A 27 -1.67 6.07 -7.62
CA LEU A 27 -1.64 6.54 -6.23
C LEU A 27 -2.41 5.62 -5.29
N GLY A 28 -3.63 5.23 -5.67
CA GLY A 28 -4.45 4.28 -4.92
C GLY A 28 -3.75 2.94 -4.72
N ASN A 29 -3.12 2.41 -5.78
CA ASN A 29 -2.31 1.20 -5.70
C ASN A 29 -1.13 1.35 -4.72
N HIS A 30 -0.42 2.48 -4.72
CA HIS A 30 0.65 2.73 -3.74
C HIS A 30 0.10 2.76 -2.31
N CYS A 31 -1.03 3.43 -2.05
CA CYS A 31 -1.66 3.45 -0.73
C CYS A 31 -1.99 2.04 -0.22
N LEU A 32 -2.61 1.19 -1.06
CA LEU A 32 -2.98 -0.17 -0.69
C LEU A 32 -1.75 -1.04 -0.42
N ASN A 33 -0.71 -0.91 -1.25
CA ASN A 33 0.54 -1.64 -1.03
C ASN A 33 1.26 -1.18 0.26
N CYS A 34 1.34 0.12 0.52
CA CYS A 34 1.91 0.66 1.77
C CYS A 34 1.17 0.15 3.01
N ALA A 35 -0.17 0.07 2.95
CA ALA A 35 -0.98 -0.50 4.03
C ALA A 35 -0.64 -2.00 4.23
N GLY A 36 -0.53 -2.76 3.14
CA GLY A 36 -0.13 -4.17 3.17
C GLY A 36 1.26 -4.39 3.76
N PHE A 37 2.24 -3.59 3.35
CA PHE A 37 3.61 -3.64 3.89
C PHE A 37 3.63 -3.32 5.38
N HIS A 38 3.00 -2.20 5.78
CA HIS A 38 2.97 -1.76 7.18
C HIS A 38 2.37 -2.80 8.11
N ALA A 39 1.24 -3.40 7.69
CA ALA A 39 0.54 -4.42 8.43
C ALA A 39 1.34 -5.72 8.52
N THR A 40 1.96 -6.15 7.42
CA THR A 40 2.78 -7.37 7.37
C THR A 40 4.01 -7.26 8.28
N GLU A 41 4.74 -6.15 8.21
CA GLU A 41 5.91 -5.87 9.06
C GLU A 41 5.59 -5.89 10.56
N ARG A 42 4.31 -5.70 10.93
CA ARG A 42 3.85 -5.61 12.32
C ARG A 42 2.99 -6.79 12.74
N GLY A 43 2.87 -7.82 11.90
CA GLY A 43 2.19 -9.07 12.23
C GLY A 43 0.66 -9.00 12.24
N PHE A 44 0.05 -8.00 11.60
CA PHE A 44 -1.40 -7.91 11.42
C PHE A 44 -1.81 -7.81 9.94
N GLY A 45 -0.90 -8.22 9.04
CA GLY A 45 -1.16 -8.35 7.62
C GLY A 45 -2.16 -9.46 7.30
N ILE A 46 -2.65 -9.48 6.06
CA ILE A 46 -3.69 -10.43 5.62
C ILE A 46 -3.26 -11.90 5.82
N ALA A 47 -1.98 -12.21 5.61
CA ALA A 47 -1.46 -13.55 5.83
C ALA A 47 -1.60 -13.98 7.30
N SER A 48 -1.26 -13.10 8.24
CA SER A 48 -1.34 -13.36 9.68
C SER A 48 -2.78 -13.57 10.14
N ILE A 49 -3.73 -12.73 9.70
CA ILE A 49 -5.12 -12.86 10.14
C ILE A 49 -5.89 -13.99 9.43
N ASN A 50 -5.47 -14.37 8.22
CA ASN A 50 -6.04 -15.51 7.51
C ASN A 50 -5.76 -16.83 8.25
N GLU A 51 -4.63 -16.95 8.98
CA GLU A 51 -4.35 -18.11 9.86
C GLU A 51 -5.40 -18.25 10.98
N GLU A 52 -6.07 -17.14 11.34
CA GLU A 52 -7.13 -17.09 12.35
C GLU A 52 -8.55 -17.13 11.74
N ASN A 53 -8.69 -17.41 10.43
CA ASN A 53 -9.94 -17.35 9.66
C ASN A 53 -10.59 -15.94 9.60
N TYR A 54 -9.79 -14.89 9.67
CA TYR A 54 -10.22 -13.52 9.42
C TYR A 54 -9.57 -12.97 8.16
N THR A 55 -10.18 -11.95 7.55
CA THR A 55 -9.58 -11.28 6.40
C THR A 55 -9.87 -9.79 6.41
N TRP A 56 -9.04 -9.01 5.72
CA TRP A 56 -9.23 -7.58 5.53
C TRP A 56 -10.06 -7.35 4.26
N VAL A 57 -11.00 -6.41 4.35
CA VAL A 57 -11.73 -5.86 3.21
C VAL A 57 -11.53 -4.35 3.20
N LEU A 58 -11.37 -3.75 2.02
CA LEU A 58 -11.20 -2.30 1.85
C LEU A 58 -12.55 -1.58 1.98
#